data_AF-A0A2M7D421-F1
#
_entry.id   AF-A0A2M7D421-F1
#
_cell.length_a   1.000
_cell.length_b   1.000
_cell.length_c   1.000
_cell.angle_alpha   90.00
_cell.angle_beta   90.00
_cell.angle_gamma   90.00
#
_symmetry.space_group_name_H-M   'P 1'
#
loop_
_entity.id
_entity.type
_entity.pdbx_description
1 polymer ?
#
loop_
_entity_poly.entity_id
_entity_poly.type
_entity_poly.pdbx_seq_one_letter_code
_entity_poly.pdbx_strand_id
1 'polypeptide(L)' 'MIPAGAERLVDQAGVAAAYDRLGRSLNQALPEGEILMLPVMNGGIFAVCELARRIDRPMRFDYVHATRYRGETRGREVQ' A
#
# COMPACT_ATOMS: atom_id res chain seq x y z
N MET A 1 -18.64 13.14 0.14
CA MET A 1 -18.94 14.05 -0.98
C MET A 1 -17.64 14.38 -1.67
N ILE A 2 -17.57 14.28 -3.00
CA ILE A 2 -16.36 14.67 -3.75
C ILE A 2 -16.27 16.21 -3.70
N PRO A 3 -15.11 16.80 -3.33
CA PRO A 3 -14.97 18.26 -3.27
C PRO A 3 -15.27 18.95 -4.59
N ALA A 4 -15.82 20.17 -4.53
CA ALA A 4 -16.01 21.01 -5.71
C ALA A 4 -14.67 21.30 -6.38
N GLY A 5 -14.62 21.20 -7.72
CA GLY A 5 -13.39 21.40 -8.50
C GLY A 5 -12.49 20.16 -8.59
N ALA A 6 -12.89 19.01 -8.05
CA ALA A 6 -12.13 17.77 -8.21
C ALA A 6 -12.19 17.26 -9.67
N GLU A 7 -11.04 16.87 -10.19
CA GLU A 7 -10.91 16.19 -11.48
C GLU A 7 -10.64 14.70 -11.26
N ARG A 8 -11.31 13.84 -12.04
CA ARG A 8 -11.04 12.40 -12.01
C ARG A 8 -9.82 12.09 -12.85
N LEU A 9 -8.70 11.80 -12.17
CA LEU A 9 -7.44 11.42 -12.84
C LEU A 9 -7.45 9.97 -13.35
N VAL A 10 -8.03 9.06 -12.56
CA VAL A 10 -8.12 7.63 -12.89
C VAL A 10 -9.50 7.15 -12.44
N ASP A 11 -10.16 6.36 -13.27
CA ASP A 11 -11.42 5.72 -12.89
C ASP A 11 -11.19 4.43 -12.08
N GLN A 12 -12.28 3.88 -11.57
CA GLN A 12 -12.23 2.67 -10.75
C GLN A 12 -11.62 1.48 -11.51
N ALA A 13 -11.93 1.34 -12.80
CA ALA A 13 -11.43 0.25 -13.63
C ALA A 13 -9.91 0.36 -13.84
N GLY A 14 -9.40 1.57 -14.08
CA GLY A 14 -7.98 1.85 -14.21
C GLY A 14 -7.20 1.56 -12.93
N VAL A 15 -7.76 1.92 -11.77
CA VAL A 15 -7.18 1.59 -10.46
C VAL A 15 -7.18 0.07 -10.23
N ALA A 16 -8.30 -0.62 -10.48
CA ALA A 16 -8.40 -2.07 -10.34
C ALA A 16 -7.39 -2.81 -11.23
N ALA A 17 -7.28 -2.41 -12.51
CA ALA A 17 -6.31 -2.98 -13.45
C ALA A 17 -4.86 -2.74 -13.01
N ALA A 18 -4.57 -1.60 -12.36
CA ALA A 18 -3.27 -1.34 -11.78
C ALA A 18 -2.93 -2.29 -10.63
N TYR A 19 -3.89 -2.56 -9.73
CA TYR A 19 -3.72 -3.56 -8.67
C TYR A 19 -3.60 -4.98 -9.21
N ASP A 20 -4.38 -5.35 -10.22
CA ASP A 20 -4.28 -6.68 -10.86
C ASP A 20 -2.90 -6.91 -11.46
N ARG A 21 -2.36 -5.89 -12.15
CA ARG A 21 -0.99 -5.95 -12.68
C ARG A 21 0.03 -6.09 -11.57
N LEU A 22 -0.08 -5.29 -10.51
CA LEU A 22 0.88 -5.32 -9.40
C LEU A 22 0.83 -6.66 -8.65
N GLY A 23 -0.36 -7.21 -8.38
CA GLY A 23 -0.53 -8.52 -7.77
C GLY A 23 0.13 -9.63 -8.59
N ARG A 24 -0.11 -9.66 -9.92
CA ARG A 24 0.56 -10.63 -10.82
C ARG A 24 2.08 -10.50 -10.78
N SER A 25 2.61 -9.27 -10.84
CA SER A 25 4.04 -9.05 -10.78
C SER A 25 4.64 -9.48 -9.43
N LEU A 26 3.94 -9.27 -8.32
CA LEU A 26 4.41 -9.70 -7.00
C LEU A 26 4.41 -11.23 -6.87
N ASN A 27 3.36 -11.91 -7.32
CA ASN A 27 3.33 -13.38 -7.30
C ASN A 27 4.44 -14.00 -8.16
N GLN A 28 4.82 -13.34 -9.26
CA GLN A 28 5.92 -13.80 -10.12
C GLN A 28 7.31 -13.47 -9.56
N ALA A 29 7.48 -12.30 -8.93
CA ALA A 29 8.78 -11.79 -8.54
C ALA A 29 9.23 -12.23 -7.14
N LEU A 30 8.28 -12.49 -6.24
CA LEU A 30 8.60 -12.88 -4.86
C LEU A 30 8.81 -14.40 -4.77
N PRO A 31 9.76 -14.86 -3.93
CA PRO A 31 9.98 -16.28 -3.69
C PRO A 31 8.75 -16.93 -3.05
N GLU A 32 8.66 -18.25 -3.19
CA GLU A 32 7.67 -19.08 -2.50
C GLU A 32 7.75 -18.90 -0.98
N GLY A 33 6.60 -18.98 -0.31
CA GLY A 33 6.49 -18.87 1.15
C GLY A 33 5.56 -17.74 1.62
N GLU A 34 5.61 -17.48 2.92
CA GLU A 34 4.77 -16.46 3.56
C GLU A 34 5.28 -15.04 3.29
N ILE A 35 4.38 -14.12 2.94
CA ILE A 35 4.70 -12.70 2.72
C ILE A 35 4.33 -11.87 3.96
N LEU A 36 5.21 -10.96 4.38
CA LEU A 36 4.87 -9.91 5.33
C LEU A 36 4.34 -8.66 4.59
N MET A 37 3.08 -8.33 4.83
CA MET A 37 2.43 -7.12 4.38
C MET A 37 2.56 -6.03 5.46
N LEU A 38 3.37 -5.00 5.19
CA LEU A 38 3.72 -3.94 6.15
C LEU A 38 3.31 -2.53 5.63
N PRO A 39 2.00 -2.19 5.59
CA PRO A 39 1.54 -0.86 5.22
C PRO A 39 2.09 0.24 6.12
N VAL A 40 2.46 1.37 5.50
CA VAL A 40 2.72 2.62 6.23
C VAL A 40 1.39 3.32 6.47
N MET A 41 1.05 3.51 7.74
CA MET A 41 -0.21 4.10 8.13
C MET A 41 -0.27 5.62 7.92
N ASN A 42 -1.44 6.21 7.66
CA ASN A 42 -2.75 5.53 7.52
C ASN A 42 -3.07 5.12 6.08
N GLY A 43 -2.60 5.87 5.08
CA GLY A 43 -3.01 5.70 3.69
C GLY A 43 -2.65 4.34 3.08
N GLY A 44 -1.63 3.66 3.57
CA GLY A 44 -1.20 2.35 3.08
C GLY A 44 -2.24 1.24 3.27
N ILE A 45 -3.18 1.39 4.21
CA ILE A 45 -4.15 0.32 4.53
C ILE A 45 -5.07 -0.02 3.34
N PHE A 46 -5.47 0.97 2.54
CA PHE A 46 -6.35 0.72 1.40
C PHE A 46 -5.61 -0.05 0.30
N ALA A 47 -4.38 0.36 0.00
CA ALA A 47 -3.58 -0.28 -1.03
C ALA A 47 -3.20 -1.72 -0.65
N VAL A 48 -2.86 -1.97 0.62
CA VAL A 48 -2.51 -3.32 1.06
C VAL A 48 -3.71 -4.26 1.03
N CYS A 49 -4.92 -3.79 1.37
CA CYS A 49 -6.14 -4.60 1.28
C CYS A 49 -6.49 -4.98 -0.17
N GLU A 50 -6.33 -4.04 -1.11
CA GLU A 50 -6.50 -4.33 -2.54
C GLU A 50 -5.49 -5.38 -3.03
N LEU A 51 -4.23 -5.28 -2.60
CA LEU A 51 -3.20 -6.26 -2.97
C LEU A 51 -3.42 -7.61 -2.30
N ALA A 52 -3.82 -7.63 -1.03
CA ALA A 52 -4.06 -8.85 -0.26
C ALA A 52 -5.04 -9.80 -0.95
N ARG A 53 -6.05 -9.25 -1.64
CA ARG A 53 -7.03 -10.04 -2.40
C ARG A 53 -6.48 -10.65 -3.70
N ARG A 54 -5.26 -10.31 -4.10
CA ARG A 54 -4.61 -10.67 -5.37
C ARG A 54 -3.32 -11.48 -5.19
N ILE A 55 -2.87 -11.64 -3.95
CA ILE A 55 -1.75 -12.51 -3.59
C ILE A 55 -2.29 -13.90 -3.30
N ASP A 56 -1.66 -14.93 -3.87
CA ASP A 56 -2.13 -16.32 -3.86
C ASP A 56 -1.37 -17.23 -2.88
N ARG A 57 -0.71 -16.64 -1.88
CA ARG A 57 0.12 -17.34 -0.90
C ARG A 57 -0.12 -16.85 0.53
N PRO A 58 0.32 -17.59 1.57
CA PRO A 58 0.15 -17.20 2.96
C PRO A 58 0.70 -15.80 3.22
N MET A 59 -0.01 -15.02 4.03
CA MET A 59 0.42 -13.67 4.36
C MET A 59 0.26 -13.38 5.84
N ARG A 60 1.19 -12.58 6.37
CA ARG A 60 1.08 -11.92 7.66
C ARG A 60 0.94 -10.42 7.48
N PHE A 61 0.20 -9.81 8.39
CA PHE A 61 0.03 -8.36 8.43
C PHE A 61 0.70 -7.80 9.68
N ASP A 62 1.37 -6.67 9.49
CA ASP A 62 1.84 -5.78 10.55
C ASP A 62 1.75 -4.34 9.99
N TYR A 63 2.14 -3.31 10.73
CA TYR A 63 2.14 -1.94 10.20
C TYR A 63 3.25 -1.10 10.79
N VAL A 64 3.62 -0.05 10.05
CA VAL A 64 4.52 0.98 10.57
C VAL A 64 3.79 2.31 10.59
N HIS A 65 3.96 3.04 11.68
CA HIS A 65 3.53 4.42 11.80
C HIS A 65 4.77 5.32 11.80
N ALA A 66 4.99 6.03 10.70
CA ALA A 66 6.09 6.99 10.59
C ALA A 66 5.53 8.40 10.49
N THR A 67 5.95 9.29 11.39
CA THR A 67 5.63 10.71 11.30
C THR A 67 6.81 11.46 10.66
N ARG A 68 6.52 12.50 9.87
CA ARG A 68 7.58 13.33 9.28
C ARG A 68 8.14 14.27 10.33
N TYR A 69 9.45 14.41 10.39
CA TYR A 69 10.11 15.54 11.05
C TYR A 69 9.86 16.77 10.19
N ARG A 70 8.92 17.63 10.58
CA ARG A 70 8.43 18.81 9.84
C ARG A 70 9.55 19.72 9.28
N GLY A 71 10.15 19.37 8.14
CA GLY A 71 11.23 20.13 7.49
C GLY A 71 12.65 19.77 7.93
N GLU A 72 12.84 18.77 8.79
CA GLU A 72 14.18 18.32 9.21
C GLU A 72 14.48 16.94 8.62
N THR A 73 15.74 16.69 8.23
CA THR A 73 16.19 15.42 7.63
C THR A 73 16.66 14.39 8.66
N ARG A 74 16.57 14.72 9.96
CA ARG A 74 17.01 13.85 11.07
C ARG A 74 15.90 13.65 12.09
N GLY A 75 15.84 12.43 12.62
CA GLY A 75 14.96 12.12 13.73
C GLY A 75 15.52 12.50 15.09
N ARG A 76 14.62 12.78 16.04
CA ARG A 76 14.95 12.83 17.47
C ARG A 76 14.94 11.40 18.03
N GLU A 77 15.68 11.18 19.12
CA GLU A 77 15.68 9.92 19.87
C GLU A 77 14.25 9.49 20.19
N VAL A 78 13.97 8.22 19.92
CA VAL A 78 12.76 7.54 20.39
C VAL A 78 13.04 7.13 21.83
N GLN A 79 12.26 7.63 22.79
CA GLN A 79 12.23 7.11 24.16
C GLN A 79 11.39 5.83 24.21
#